data_AF-A0A849ILH9-F1
#
_entry.id   AF-A0A849ILH9-F1
#
_cell.length_a   1.000
_cell.length_b   1.000
_cell.length_c   1.000
_cell.angle_alpha   90.00
_cell.angle_beta   90.00
_cell.angle_gamma   90.00
#
_symmetry.space_group_name_H-M   'P 1'
#
loop_
_entity.id
_entity.type
_entity.pdbx_description
1 polymer ?
#
loop_
_entity_poly.entity_id
_entity_poly.type
_entity_poly.pdbx_seq_one_letter_code
_entity_poly.pdbx_strand_id
1 'polypeptide(L)'
;MRAEGIEQAIRAAGSIGALARALGISQPAVSNWRRIPADRVVKVEEVTGIPRAVLRPDLYPTEDLPLPSGRELDEVDLLRSQHYQLLAVLLGQAPTVQLLAALGAIEGDATPLGLAYRRLAEAAREADADAVSREYFDLFIGVGRSELLPYASYYLTGFLNERPLARVRTDLQALGIEAAEDLREPEDHVAILCDVMAGLAAGRFEGGAGAERRFFERHLKPFAERFFGDLETARSARFYRAVGALGRLFMEIEAEAFALEN
;
A
#
# COMPACT_ATOMS: atom_id res chain seq x y z
N MET A 1 -43.17 11.94 13.28
CA MET A 1 -41.94 12.67 13.64
C MET A 1 -40.95 12.49 12.49
N ARG A 2 -40.25 13.54 12.08
CA ARG A 2 -39.21 13.42 11.05
C ARG A 2 -37.93 12.87 11.68
N ALA A 3 -37.13 12.16 10.91
CA ALA A 3 -35.82 11.68 11.34
C ALA A 3 -34.87 12.88 11.51
N GLU A 4 -33.93 12.78 12.45
CA GLU A 4 -33.01 13.87 12.77
C GLU A 4 -32.20 14.34 11.55
N GLY A 5 -31.76 13.40 10.70
CA GLY A 5 -30.98 13.70 9.50
C GLY A 5 -31.71 14.63 8.51
N ILE A 6 -33.03 14.49 8.32
CA ILE A 6 -33.78 15.42 7.44
C ILE A 6 -33.98 16.80 8.11
N GLU A 7 -34.11 16.86 9.43
CA GLU A 7 -34.23 18.14 10.14
C GLU A 7 -32.92 18.93 10.10
N GLN A 8 -31.79 18.24 10.25
CA GLN A 8 -30.46 18.85 10.11
C GLN A 8 -30.23 19.35 8.67
N ALA A 9 -30.59 18.57 7.65
CA ALA A 9 -30.51 19.01 6.25
C ALA A 9 -31.37 20.25 5.97
N ILE A 10 -32.59 20.32 6.52
CA ILE A 10 -33.47 21.49 6.38
C ILE A 10 -32.87 22.72 7.07
N ARG A 11 -32.28 22.55 8.25
CA ARG A 11 -31.61 23.64 8.98
C ARG A 11 -30.40 24.17 8.23
N ALA A 12 -29.53 23.30 7.73
CA ALA A 12 -28.36 23.69 6.95
C ALA A 12 -28.75 24.40 5.64
N ALA A 13 -29.81 23.95 4.97
CA ALA A 13 -30.34 24.61 3.78
C ALA A 13 -31.15 25.89 4.09
N GLY A 14 -31.43 26.19 5.36
CA GLY A 14 -32.17 27.37 5.82
C GLY A 14 -33.70 27.27 5.75
N SER A 15 -34.28 26.44 4.88
CA SER A 15 -35.71 26.13 4.87
C SER A 15 -36.04 24.91 4.00
N ILE A 16 -37.25 24.35 4.16
CA ILE A 16 -37.75 23.26 3.30
C ILE A 16 -37.77 23.69 1.82
N GLY A 17 -38.16 24.94 1.54
CA GLY A 17 -38.21 25.46 0.17
C GLY A 17 -36.82 25.70 -0.44
N ALA A 18 -35.85 26.12 0.37
CA ALA A 18 -34.47 26.26 -0.06
C ALA A 18 -33.83 24.90 -0.37
N LEU A 19 -34.04 23.89 0.49
CA LEU A 19 -33.58 22.52 0.25
C LEU A 19 -34.21 21.94 -1.02
N ALA A 20 -35.53 22.11 -1.19
CA ALA A 20 -36.23 21.61 -2.38
C ALA A 20 -35.70 22.24 -3.68
N ARG A 21 -35.46 23.56 -3.67
CA ARG A 21 -34.89 24.29 -4.81
C ARG A 21 -33.49 23.81 -5.14
N ALA A 22 -32.63 23.63 -4.14
CA ALA A 22 -31.26 23.16 -4.34
C ALA A 22 -31.21 21.69 -4.82
N LEU A 23 -32.17 20.86 -4.43
CA LEU A 23 -32.30 19.48 -4.90
C LEU A 23 -33.01 19.33 -6.26
N GLY A 24 -33.56 20.42 -6.80
CA GLY A 24 -34.31 20.41 -8.07
C GLY A 24 -35.63 19.64 -7.98
N ILE A 25 -36.31 19.68 -6.83
CA ILE A 25 -37.60 19.01 -6.62
C ILE A 25 -38.65 19.93 -6.02
N SER A 26 -39.91 19.48 -6.01
CA SER A 26 -41.00 20.25 -5.44
C SER A 26 -40.90 20.34 -3.91
N GLN A 27 -41.25 21.50 -3.35
CA GLN A 27 -41.28 21.72 -1.91
C GLN A 27 -42.23 20.76 -1.16
N PRO A 28 -43.40 20.37 -1.72
CA PRO A 28 -44.22 19.29 -1.15
C PRO A 28 -43.50 17.94 -1.06
N ALA A 29 -42.61 17.61 -2.02
CA ALA A 29 -41.88 16.33 -1.99
C ALA A 29 -40.96 16.25 -0.76
N VAL A 30 -40.19 17.31 -0.47
CA VAL A 30 -39.33 17.38 0.73
C VAL A 30 -40.17 17.44 2.00
N SER A 31 -41.30 18.17 1.97
CA SER A 31 -42.20 18.25 3.13
C SER A 31 -42.75 16.88 3.55
N ASN A 32 -42.99 15.99 2.57
CA ASN A 32 -43.50 14.64 2.81
C ASN A 32 -42.43 13.64 3.29
N TRP A 33 -41.14 14.02 3.30
CA TRP A 33 -40.08 13.14 3.77
C TRP A 33 -40.14 12.96 5.28
N ARG A 34 -40.33 11.71 5.70
CA ARG A 34 -40.07 11.28 7.09
C ARG A 34 -38.58 11.04 7.33
N ARG A 35 -37.87 10.58 6.31
CA ARG A 35 -36.41 10.42 6.23
C ARG A 35 -35.97 10.72 4.80
N ILE A 36 -34.69 11.05 4.59
CA ILE A 36 -34.14 11.31 3.24
C ILE A 36 -34.17 10.00 2.43
N PRO A 37 -34.78 9.97 1.23
CA PRO A 37 -34.74 8.79 0.34
C PRO A 37 -33.30 8.34 0.04
N ALA A 38 -33.07 7.02 -0.02
CA ALA A 38 -31.73 6.44 -0.18
C ALA A 38 -31.00 6.96 -1.44
N ASP A 39 -31.74 7.07 -2.54
CA ASP A 39 -31.31 7.58 -3.84
C ASP A 39 -30.96 9.08 -3.84
N ARG A 40 -31.29 9.81 -2.76
CA ARG A 40 -31.09 11.27 -2.68
C ARG A 40 -30.08 11.69 -1.62
N VAL A 41 -29.56 10.77 -0.81
CA VAL A 41 -28.66 11.10 0.30
C VAL A 41 -27.41 11.82 -0.18
N VAL A 42 -26.78 11.31 -1.26
CA VAL A 42 -25.55 11.91 -1.83
C VAL A 42 -25.80 13.35 -2.29
N LYS A 43 -26.92 13.60 -2.98
CA LYS A 43 -27.25 14.94 -3.45
C LYS A 43 -27.61 15.90 -2.31
N VAL A 44 -28.18 15.38 -1.21
CA VAL A 44 -28.43 16.19 -0.01
C VAL A 44 -27.12 16.52 0.70
N GLU A 45 -26.18 15.59 0.79
CA GLU A 45 -24.82 15.82 1.32
C GLU A 45 -24.09 16.90 0.52
N GLU A 46 -24.09 16.82 -0.81
CA GLU A 46 -23.49 17.84 -1.68
C GLU A 46 -24.05 19.25 -1.45
N VAL A 47 -25.37 19.35 -1.28
CA VAL A 47 -26.06 20.64 -1.12
C VAL A 47 -25.95 21.21 0.29
N THR A 48 -25.92 20.36 1.30
CA THR A 48 -25.98 20.78 2.72
C THR A 48 -24.63 20.74 3.42
N GLY A 49 -23.65 20.03 2.86
CA GLY A 49 -22.35 19.76 3.48
C GLY A 49 -22.42 18.79 4.66
N ILE A 50 -23.58 18.20 4.95
CA ILE A 50 -23.74 17.26 6.07
C ILE A 50 -23.39 15.85 5.60
N PRO A 51 -22.48 15.13 6.29
CA PRO A 51 -22.10 13.79 5.89
C PRO A 51 -23.29 12.83 5.79
N ARG A 52 -23.30 11.96 4.77
CA ARG A 52 -24.36 10.96 4.55
C ARG A 52 -24.61 10.05 5.76
N ALA A 53 -23.58 9.80 6.56
CA ALA A 53 -23.65 9.03 7.80
C ALA A 53 -24.51 9.70 8.88
N VAL A 54 -24.56 11.03 8.88
CA VAL A 54 -25.45 11.81 9.75
C VAL A 54 -26.85 11.93 9.14
N LEU A 55 -26.95 12.02 7.80
CA LEU A 55 -28.22 12.16 7.09
C LEU A 55 -29.07 10.87 7.10
N ARG A 56 -28.44 9.70 7.00
CA ARG A 56 -29.06 8.37 7.01
C ARG A 56 -28.17 7.37 7.77
N PRO A 57 -28.09 7.46 9.11
CA PRO A 57 -27.31 6.52 9.91
C PRO A 57 -27.79 5.07 9.79
N ASP A 58 -29.04 4.85 9.38
CA ASP A 58 -29.60 3.52 9.10
C ASP A 58 -29.08 2.89 7.78
N LEU A 59 -28.55 3.68 6.85
CA LEU A 59 -27.89 3.18 5.63
C LEU A 59 -26.37 3.32 5.69
N TYR A 60 -25.89 4.29 6.47
CA TYR A 60 -24.51 4.66 6.60
C TYR A 60 -24.20 4.77 8.11
N PRO A 61 -24.18 3.64 8.84
CA PRO A 61 -23.84 3.68 10.25
C PRO A 61 -22.48 4.36 10.44
N THR A 62 -22.42 5.34 11.34
CA THR A 62 -21.17 5.99 11.80
C THR A 62 -20.35 5.09 12.72
N GLU A 63 -20.83 3.87 12.97
CA GLU A 63 -20.05 2.87 13.69
C GLU A 63 -18.87 2.48 12.82
N ASP A 64 -17.70 2.47 13.45
CA ASP A 64 -16.60 1.58 13.15
C ASP A 64 -17.18 0.20 12.79
N LEU A 65 -17.50 0.00 11.51
CA LEU A 65 -17.61 -1.34 10.96
C LEU A 65 -16.25 -1.93 11.34
N PRO A 66 -16.20 -2.97 12.19
CA PRO A 66 -14.94 -3.64 12.43
C PRO A 66 -14.47 -4.04 11.04
N LEU A 67 -13.38 -3.44 10.57
CA LEU A 67 -12.60 -4.03 9.49
C LEU A 67 -12.41 -5.48 9.93
N PRO A 68 -12.70 -6.47 9.07
CA PRO A 68 -12.50 -7.85 9.45
C PRO A 68 -11.04 -8.00 9.91
N SER A 69 -10.87 -8.48 11.14
CA SER A 69 -9.67 -8.58 11.98
C SER A 69 -9.20 -7.31 12.72
N GLY A 70 -9.73 -7.16 13.94
CA GLY A 70 -9.17 -6.28 14.98
C GLY A 70 -7.85 -6.81 15.52
N ARG A 71 -6.75 -6.44 14.87
CA ARG A 71 -5.44 -6.29 15.53
C ARG A 71 -5.25 -4.79 15.72
N GLU A 72 -5.19 -4.33 16.95
CA GLU A 72 -4.66 -2.99 17.23
C GLU A 72 -3.21 -3.03 16.74
N LEU A 73 -2.94 -2.40 15.59
CA LEU A 73 -1.60 -2.43 14.99
C LEU A 73 -0.65 -1.76 15.97
N ASP A 74 0.31 -2.52 16.47
CA ASP A 74 1.35 -1.92 17.27
C ASP A 74 2.28 -1.08 16.39
N GLU A 75 3.09 -0.25 17.03
CA GLU A 75 4.02 0.65 16.35
C GLU A 75 5.02 -0.12 15.46
N VAL A 76 5.36 -1.35 15.86
CA VAL A 76 6.32 -2.20 15.13
C VAL A 76 5.69 -2.67 13.82
N ASP A 77 4.46 -3.15 13.84
CA ASP A 77 3.72 -3.60 12.65
C ASP A 77 3.54 -2.44 11.64
N LEU A 78 3.23 -1.23 12.13
CA LEU A 78 3.12 -0.05 11.29
C LEU A 78 4.46 0.31 10.62
N LEU A 79 5.57 0.31 11.38
CA LEU A 79 6.90 0.61 10.84
C LEU A 79 7.37 -0.46 9.85
N ARG A 80 7.08 -1.74 10.11
CA ARG A 80 7.35 -2.85 9.18
C ARG A 80 6.56 -2.68 7.89
N SER A 81 5.27 -2.34 7.98
CA SER A 81 4.43 -2.06 6.82
C SER A 81 5.00 -0.91 5.97
N GLN A 82 5.40 0.19 6.60
CA GLN A 82 6.00 1.33 5.91
C GLN A 82 7.33 0.98 5.24
N HIS A 83 8.16 0.16 5.89
CA HIS A 83 9.42 -0.30 5.28
C HIS A 83 9.15 -1.16 4.03
N TYR A 84 8.26 -2.13 4.12
CA TYR A 84 7.87 -2.95 2.97
C TYR A 84 7.30 -2.10 1.83
N GLN A 85 6.46 -1.11 2.14
CA GLN A 85 5.90 -0.19 1.14
C GLN A 85 7.00 0.63 0.46
N LEU A 86 7.99 1.10 1.22
CA LEU A 86 9.14 1.82 0.67
C LEU A 86 9.90 0.94 -0.34
N LEU A 87 10.21 -0.31 0.01
CA LEU A 87 10.88 -1.25 -0.90
C LEU A 87 10.02 -1.52 -2.13
N ALA A 88 8.72 -1.73 -1.97
CA ALA A 88 7.79 -1.93 -3.08
C ALA A 88 7.82 -0.77 -4.08
N VAL A 89 7.76 0.47 -3.60
CA VAL A 89 7.81 1.67 -4.45
C VAL A 89 9.14 1.78 -5.19
N LEU A 90 10.26 1.63 -4.47
CA LEU A 90 11.60 1.80 -5.05
C LEU A 90 11.95 0.73 -6.08
N LEU A 91 11.44 -0.49 -5.90
CA LEU A 91 11.71 -1.63 -6.79
C LEU A 91 10.69 -1.74 -7.92
N GLY A 92 9.51 -1.12 -7.78
CA GLY A 92 8.47 -1.16 -8.80
C GLY A 92 8.61 -0.07 -9.86
N GLN A 93 9.16 1.10 -9.50
CA GLN A 93 9.35 2.22 -10.43
C GLN A 93 10.57 3.08 -10.06
N ALA A 94 11.12 3.77 -11.05
CA ALA A 94 12.18 4.76 -10.84
C ALA A 94 11.68 5.94 -9.97
N PRO A 95 12.42 6.33 -8.91
CA PRO A 95 12.07 7.44 -8.04
C PRO A 95 11.93 8.77 -8.78
N THR A 96 10.86 9.51 -8.47
CA THR A 96 10.68 10.89 -8.92
C THR A 96 11.53 11.86 -8.10
N VAL A 97 11.69 13.09 -8.58
CA VAL A 97 12.34 14.17 -7.82
C VAL A 97 11.70 14.36 -6.44
N GLN A 98 10.38 14.27 -6.36
CA GLN A 98 9.62 14.41 -5.11
C GLN A 98 9.92 13.26 -4.15
N LEU A 99 9.97 12.01 -4.66
CA LEU A 99 10.32 10.87 -3.83
C LEU A 99 11.77 10.96 -3.34
N LEU A 100 12.73 11.30 -4.21
CA LEU A 100 14.12 11.50 -3.81
C LEU A 100 14.27 12.60 -2.74
N ALA A 101 13.55 13.71 -2.88
CA ALA A 101 13.52 14.76 -1.87
C ALA A 101 12.97 14.27 -0.52
N ALA A 102 11.88 13.48 -0.54
CA ALA A 102 11.30 12.89 0.66
C ALA A 102 12.27 11.90 1.33
N LEU A 103 12.94 11.05 0.56
CA LEU A 103 13.96 10.12 1.07
C LEU A 103 15.16 10.87 1.67
N GLY A 104 15.57 11.96 1.04
CA GLY A 104 16.66 12.81 1.52
C GLY A 104 16.39 13.49 2.86
N ALA A 105 15.13 13.57 3.28
CA ALA A 105 14.70 14.12 4.56
C ALA A 105 14.57 13.06 5.67
N ILE A 106 14.74 11.77 5.35
CA ILE A 106 14.67 10.71 6.36
C ILE A 106 15.86 10.84 7.32
N GLU A 107 15.53 10.84 8.60
CA GLU A 107 16.52 10.69 9.67
C GLU A 107 16.59 9.21 10.05
N GLY A 108 17.80 8.72 10.28
CA GLY A 108 18.02 7.40 10.84
C GLY A 108 18.79 7.50 12.16
N ASP A 109 18.60 6.54 13.04
CA ASP A 109 19.26 6.50 14.34
C ASP A 109 20.61 5.74 14.29
N ALA A 110 21.15 5.42 15.47
CA ALA A 110 22.43 4.73 15.62
C ALA A 110 22.33 3.19 15.43
N THR A 111 21.13 2.64 15.23
CA THR A 111 20.97 1.21 14.96
C THR A 111 21.52 0.85 13.57
N PRO A 112 21.81 -0.43 13.29
CA PRO A 112 22.19 -0.86 11.95
C PRO A 112 21.18 -0.45 10.87
N LEU A 113 19.88 -0.55 11.18
CA LEU A 113 18.81 -0.16 10.27
C LEU A 113 18.75 1.37 10.08
N GLY A 114 18.90 2.14 11.16
CA GLY A 114 18.99 3.60 11.10
C GLY A 114 20.19 4.10 10.31
N LEU A 115 21.34 3.42 10.40
CA LEU A 115 22.50 3.70 9.56
C LEU A 115 22.25 3.40 8.09
N ALA A 116 21.52 2.33 7.77
CA ALA A 116 21.13 2.02 6.39
C ALA A 116 20.17 3.08 5.81
N TYR A 117 19.20 3.55 6.60
CA TYR A 117 18.34 4.67 6.23
C TYR A 117 19.12 5.97 5.98
N ARG A 118 20.11 6.30 6.82
CA ARG A 118 20.98 7.47 6.60
C ARG A 118 21.73 7.39 5.27
N ARG A 119 22.26 6.21 4.92
CA ARG A 119 22.92 6.00 3.62
C ARG A 119 21.97 6.15 2.44
N LEU A 120 20.72 5.67 2.57
CA LEU A 120 19.69 5.89 1.55
C LEU A 120 19.35 7.38 1.42
N ALA A 121 19.21 8.11 2.52
CA ALA A 121 18.95 9.54 2.53
C ALA A 121 20.12 10.35 1.94
N GLU A 122 21.36 9.98 2.23
CA GLU A 122 22.56 10.54 1.58
C GLU A 122 22.55 10.30 0.08
N ALA A 123 22.36 9.06 -0.36
CA ALA A 123 22.28 8.71 -1.77
C ALA A 123 21.14 9.46 -2.50
N ALA A 124 20.00 9.66 -1.83
CA ALA A 124 18.87 10.41 -2.38
C ALA A 124 19.16 11.91 -2.53
N ARG A 125 19.90 12.52 -1.59
CA ARG A 125 20.30 13.94 -1.66
C ARG A 125 21.32 14.22 -2.76
N GLU A 126 22.17 13.25 -3.06
CA GLU A 126 23.18 13.34 -4.12
C GLU A 126 22.65 12.93 -5.50
N ALA A 127 21.49 12.28 -5.54
CA ALA A 127 20.91 11.73 -6.77
C ALA A 127 20.36 12.81 -7.70
N ASP A 128 20.65 12.63 -8.99
CA ASP A 128 19.92 13.26 -10.10
C ASP A 128 18.82 12.31 -10.58
N ALA A 129 17.57 12.77 -10.65
CA ALA A 129 16.43 11.91 -10.94
C ALA A 129 16.52 11.25 -12.33
N ASP A 130 17.02 11.97 -13.34
CA ASP A 130 17.22 11.40 -14.68
C ASP A 130 18.32 10.34 -14.67
N ALA A 131 19.38 10.53 -13.88
CA ALA A 131 20.42 9.53 -13.68
C ALA A 131 19.89 8.28 -12.95
N VAL A 132 19.08 8.44 -11.91
CA VAL A 132 18.45 7.31 -11.21
C VAL A 132 17.45 6.59 -12.12
N SER A 133 16.73 7.30 -12.99
CA SER A 133 15.84 6.68 -13.97
C SER A 133 16.61 5.81 -14.98
N ARG A 134 17.78 6.27 -15.45
CA ARG A 134 18.67 5.46 -16.29
C ARG A 134 19.24 4.26 -15.54
N GLU A 135 19.66 4.46 -14.29
CA GLU A 135 20.12 3.39 -13.41
C GLU A 135 19.04 2.32 -13.22
N TYR A 136 17.79 2.71 -12.92
CA TYR A 136 16.66 1.81 -12.80
C TYR A 136 16.43 1.01 -14.09
N PHE A 137 16.48 1.70 -15.23
CA PHE A 137 16.34 1.05 -16.53
C PHE A 137 17.43 0.00 -16.74
N ASP A 138 18.70 0.33 -16.52
CA ASP A 138 19.83 -0.60 -16.70
C ASP A 138 19.72 -1.81 -15.74
N LEU A 139 19.28 -1.59 -14.50
CA LEU A 139 19.16 -2.62 -13.48
C LEU A 139 18.00 -3.58 -13.73
N PHE A 140 16.80 -3.09 -14.07
CA PHE A 140 15.57 -3.89 -14.00
C PHE A 140 14.84 -4.07 -15.32
N ILE A 141 15.09 -3.22 -16.32
CA ILE A 141 14.37 -3.26 -17.61
C ILE A 141 15.31 -3.73 -18.73
N GLY A 142 16.37 -2.97 -18.97
CA GLY A 142 17.37 -3.19 -19.99
C GLY A 142 16.82 -3.17 -21.42
N VAL A 143 17.71 -3.34 -22.39
CA VAL A 143 17.34 -3.68 -23.77
C VAL A 143 17.69 -5.15 -23.99
N GLY A 144 16.66 -6.00 -24.02
CA GLY A 144 16.80 -7.46 -24.19
C GLY A 144 16.94 -8.21 -22.85
N ARG A 145 17.92 -7.86 -22.02
CA ARG A 145 18.07 -8.40 -20.66
C ARG A 145 18.58 -7.32 -19.71
N SER A 146 17.85 -7.09 -18.63
CA SER A 146 18.27 -6.27 -17.50
C SER A 146 19.45 -6.91 -16.75
N GLU A 147 20.19 -6.11 -15.98
CA GLU A 147 21.26 -6.64 -15.12
C GLU A 147 20.71 -7.62 -14.08
N LEU A 148 19.55 -7.30 -13.50
CA LEU A 148 18.84 -8.10 -12.51
C LEU A 148 17.41 -8.38 -12.96
N LEU A 149 16.94 -9.59 -12.66
CA LEU A 149 15.56 -10.03 -12.91
C LEU A 149 14.88 -10.22 -11.55
N PRO A 150 14.13 -9.23 -11.06
CA PRO A 150 13.65 -9.15 -9.68
C PRO A 150 12.45 -10.08 -9.38
N TYR A 151 12.49 -11.33 -9.86
CA TYR A 151 11.39 -12.30 -9.76
C TYR A 151 11.82 -13.53 -8.97
N ALA A 152 10.93 -14.00 -8.09
CA ALA A 152 11.19 -15.21 -7.30
C ALA A 152 11.39 -16.44 -8.20
N SER A 153 10.61 -16.58 -9.28
CA SER A 153 10.77 -17.65 -10.28
C SER A 153 12.17 -17.70 -10.85
N TYR A 154 12.66 -16.56 -11.37
CA TYR A 154 13.99 -16.48 -11.93
C TYR A 154 15.08 -16.81 -10.91
N TYR A 155 15.01 -16.23 -9.71
CA TYR A 155 16.00 -16.49 -8.67
C TYR A 155 15.98 -17.97 -8.22
N LEU A 156 14.81 -18.61 -8.14
CA LEU A 156 14.70 -19.97 -7.60
C LEU A 156 14.89 -21.07 -8.64
N THR A 157 14.64 -20.79 -9.91
CA THR A 157 14.66 -21.82 -10.97
C THR A 157 15.57 -21.47 -12.16
N GLY A 158 15.98 -20.22 -12.29
CA GLY A 158 16.67 -19.69 -13.47
C GLY A 158 15.74 -19.28 -14.62
N PHE A 159 14.42 -19.43 -14.48
CA PHE A 159 13.43 -19.14 -15.51
C PHE A 159 12.24 -18.37 -14.94
N LEU A 160 11.72 -17.40 -15.72
CA LEU A 160 10.52 -16.64 -15.37
C LEU A 160 9.25 -17.50 -15.51
N ASN A 161 8.19 -17.10 -14.80
CA ASN A 161 6.85 -17.69 -14.91
C ASN A 161 6.77 -19.17 -14.52
N GLU A 162 7.64 -19.58 -13.61
CA GLU A 162 7.73 -20.96 -13.12
C GLU A 162 6.85 -21.23 -11.89
N ARG A 163 7.00 -22.42 -11.31
CA ARG A 163 6.29 -22.86 -10.10
C ARG A 163 6.22 -21.83 -8.96
N PRO A 164 7.24 -20.99 -8.66
CA PRO A 164 7.11 -19.95 -7.65
C PRO A 164 5.95 -18.97 -7.91
N LEU A 165 5.79 -18.50 -9.15
CA LEU A 165 4.69 -17.60 -9.54
C LEU A 165 3.31 -18.25 -9.32
N ALA A 166 3.16 -19.51 -9.72
CA ALA A 166 1.92 -20.25 -9.51
C ALA A 166 1.55 -20.34 -8.02
N ARG A 167 2.55 -20.52 -7.13
CA ARG A 167 2.34 -20.55 -5.68
C ARG A 167 1.93 -19.19 -5.12
N VAL A 168 2.56 -18.11 -5.59
CA VAL A 168 2.17 -16.75 -5.20
C VAL A 168 0.70 -16.53 -5.53
N ARG A 169 0.26 -16.82 -6.76
CA ARG A 169 -1.15 -16.66 -7.17
C ARG A 169 -2.13 -17.46 -6.31
N THR A 170 -1.80 -18.72 -5.97
CA THR A 170 -2.62 -19.53 -5.07
C THR A 170 -2.76 -18.87 -3.69
N ASP A 171 -1.67 -18.35 -3.14
CA ASP A 171 -1.69 -17.77 -1.80
C ASP A 171 -2.33 -16.38 -1.80
N LEU A 172 -2.18 -15.58 -2.86
CA LEU A 172 -2.92 -14.32 -3.04
C LEU A 172 -4.43 -14.57 -3.09
N GLN A 173 -4.88 -15.58 -3.85
CA GLN A 173 -6.28 -15.97 -3.88
C GLN A 173 -6.79 -16.38 -2.49
N ALA A 174 -5.99 -17.13 -1.72
CA ALA A 174 -6.35 -17.53 -0.36
C ALA A 174 -6.42 -16.35 0.62
N LEU A 175 -5.70 -15.26 0.35
CA LEU A 175 -5.71 -14.00 1.12
C LEU A 175 -6.78 -13.02 0.62
N GLY A 176 -7.55 -13.36 -0.42
CA GLY A 176 -8.51 -12.45 -1.04
C GLY A 176 -7.86 -11.26 -1.77
N ILE A 177 -6.60 -11.39 -2.16
CA ILE A 177 -5.84 -10.34 -2.85
C ILE A 177 -5.97 -10.55 -4.36
N GLU A 178 -6.43 -9.52 -5.04
CA GLU A 178 -6.55 -9.48 -6.49
C GLU A 178 -5.51 -8.53 -7.09
N ALA A 179 -4.97 -8.90 -8.25
CA ALA A 179 -4.10 -8.03 -9.01
C ALA A 179 -4.90 -6.85 -9.59
N ALA A 180 -4.29 -5.66 -9.59
CA ALA A 180 -4.84 -4.51 -10.29
C ALA A 180 -4.93 -4.78 -11.80
N GLU A 181 -5.96 -4.24 -12.47
CA GLU A 181 -6.20 -4.47 -13.90
C GLU A 181 -5.03 -4.03 -14.80
N ASP A 182 -4.25 -3.05 -14.36
CA ASP A 182 -3.12 -2.48 -15.08
C ASP A 182 -1.76 -3.05 -14.67
N LEU A 183 -1.73 -4.03 -13.75
CA LEU A 183 -0.51 -4.72 -13.35
C LEU A 183 0.07 -5.50 -14.54
N ARG A 184 1.27 -5.13 -14.97
CA ARG A 184 1.98 -5.80 -16.08
C ARG A 184 2.99 -6.83 -15.64
N GLU A 185 3.50 -6.66 -14.43
CA GLU A 185 4.53 -7.54 -13.87
C GLU A 185 3.90 -8.82 -13.31
N PRO A 186 4.53 -10.00 -13.53
CA PRO A 186 4.19 -11.21 -12.80
C PRO A 186 4.21 -10.98 -11.28
N GLU A 187 3.24 -11.58 -10.58
CA GLU A 187 2.99 -11.37 -9.16
C GLU A 187 4.14 -11.82 -8.23
N ASP A 188 5.10 -12.59 -8.76
CA ASP A 188 6.32 -12.99 -8.05
C ASP A 188 7.47 -11.97 -8.18
N HIS A 189 7.21 -10.80 -8.77
CA HIS A 189 8.10 -9.65 -8.73
C HIS A 189 8.28 -9.17 -7.28
N VAL A 190 9.52 -8.96 -6.83
CA VAL A 190 9.87 -8.60 -5.45
C VAL A 190 9.12 -7.38 -4.93
N ALA A 191 8.88 -6.37 -5.77
CA ALA A 191 8.10 -5.18 -5.42
C ALA A 191 6.66 -5.54 -5.01
N ILE A 192 6.01 -6.45 -5.74
CA ILE A 192 4.64 -6.91 -5.45
C ILE A 192 4.63 -7.73 -4.17
N LEU A 193 5.63 -8.61 -4.00
CA LEU A 193 5.75 -9.39 -2.76
C LEU A 193 5.97 -8.49 -1.53
N CYS A 194 6.72 -7.40 -1.67
CA CYS A 194 6.86 -6.39 -0.62
C CYS A 194 5.54 -5.64 -0.38
N ASP A 195 4.80 -5.27 -1.42
CA ASP A 195 3.49 -4.60 -1.27
C ASP A 195 2.46 -5.47 -0.54
N VAL A 196 2.46 -6.77 -0.83
CA VAL A 196 1.63 -7.75 -0.13
C VAL A 196 2.03 -7.84 1.35
N MET A 197 3.34 -7.91 1.66
CA MET A 197 3.80 -7.88 3.05
C MET A 197 3.45 -6.57 3.75
N ALA A 198 3.52 -5.43 3.06
CA ALA A 198 3.09 -4.15 3.62
C ALA A 198 1.61 -4.18 4.00
N GLY A 199 0.75 -4.78 3.18
CA GLY A 199 -0.67 -4.95 3.49
C GLY A 199 -0.93 -5.96 4.61
N LEU A 200 -0.22 -7.09 4.63
CA LEU A 200 -0.32 -8.08 5.71
C LEU A 200 0.10 -7.50 7.07
N ALA A 201 1.23 -6.79 7.12
CA ALA A 201 1.72 -6.12 8.34
C ALA A 201 0.77 -5.01 8.81
N ALA A 202 0.09 -4.32 7.87
CA ALA A 202 -0.94 -3.33 8.21
C ALA A 202 -2.33 -3.94 8.49
N GLY A 203 -2.45 -5.27 8.56
CA GLY A 203 -3.75 -5.94 8.79
C GLY A 203 -4.80 -5.64 7.71
N ARG A 204 -4.39 -5.27 6.49
CA ARG A 204 -5.31 -4.91 5.38
C ARG A 204 -5.94 -6.13 4.69
N PHE A 205 -5.41 -7.32 4.92
CA PHE A 205 -5.82 -8.54 4.23
C PHE A 205 -6.28 -9.62 5.21
N GLU A 206 -7.27 -10.42 4.78
CA GLU A 206 -7.77 -11.55 5.54
C GLU A 206 -6.78 -12.71 5.45
N GLY A 207 -5.99 -12.95 6.50
CA GLY A 207 -5.01 -14.06 6.53
C GLY A 207 -4.96 -14.87 7.82
N GLY A 208 -5.65 -14.40 8.87
CA GLY A 208 -5.57 -14.94 10.22
C GLY A 208 -4.15 -14.84 10.83
N ALA A 209 -3.99 -15.41 12.03
CA ALA A 209 -2.70 -15.41 12.71
C ALA A 209 -1.60 -16.09 11.87
N GLY A 210 -0.41 -15.48 11.82
CA GLY A 210 0.76 -15.99 11.12
C GLY A 210 0.72 -15.90 9.59
N ALA A 211 -0.23 -15.16 9.00
CA ALA A 211 -0.27 -14.93 7.55
C ALA A 211 1.03 -14.30 7.02
N GLU A 212 1.50 -13.27 7.72
CA GLU A 212 2.77 -12.58 7.44
C GLU A 212 3.93 -13.57 7.37
N ARG A 213 4.14 -14.34 8.45
CA ARG A 213 5.20 -15.35 8.53
C ARG A 213 5.11 -16.37 7.39
N ARG A 214 3.93 -16.94 7.15
CA ARG A 214 3.74 -17.94 6.08
C ARG A 214 4.05 -17.36 4.71
N PHE A 215 3.61 -16.14 4.44
CA PHE A 215 3.87 -15.47 3.17
C PHE A 215 5.35 -15.15 3.01
N PHE A 216 5.99 -14.56 4.03
CA PHE A 216 7.41 -14.24 4.02
C PHE A 216 8.30 -15.48 3.82
N GLU A 217 8.11 -16.52 4.64
CA GLU A 217 8.93 -17.75 4.57
C GLU A 217 8.83 -18.45 3.22
N ARG A 218 7.66 -18.37 2.57
CA ARG A 218 7.40 -19.06 1.31
C ARG A 218 7.81 -18.26 0.09
N HIS A 219 7.61 -16.94 0.12
CA HIS A 219 7.69 -16.11 -1.07
C HIS A 219 8.85 -15.12 -1.06
N LEU A 220 9.35 -14.65 0.09
CA LEU A 220 10.48 -13.70 0.14
C LEU A 220 11.77 -14.35 0.64
N LYS A 221 11.74 -15.00 1.80
CA LYS A 221 12.90 -15.63 2.45
C LYS A 221 13.78 -16.48 1.51
N PRO A 222 13.22 -17.26 0.56
CA PRO A 222 14.04 -18.12 -0.30
C PRO A 222 14.98 -17.38 -1.27
N PHE A 223 14.73 -16.08 -1.54
CA PHE A 223 15.48 -15.37 -2.58
C PHE A 223 15.79 -13.89 -2.29
N ALA A 224 14.97 -13.21 -1.48
CA ALA A 224 15.01 -11.76 -1.35
C ALA A 224 16.36 -11.26 -0.82
N GLU A 225 16.93 -11.91 0.20
CA GLU A 225 18.26 -11.55 0.72
C GLU A 225 19.34 -11.59 -0.36
N ARG A 226 19.34 -12.66 -1.18
CA ARG A 226 20.28 -12.79 -2.32
C ARG A 226 20.02 -11.72 -3.38
N PHE A 227 18.76 -11.47 -3.72
CA PHE A 227 18.39 -10.41 -4.66
C PHE A 227 18.92 -9.04 -4.21
N PHE A 228 18.71 -8.68 -2.95
CA PHE A 228 19.19 -7.41 -2.41
C PHE A 228 20.73 -7.36 -2.31
N GLY A 229 21.39 -8.48 -2.04
CA GLY A 229 22.86 -8.58 -2.12
C GLY A 229 23.40 -8.39 -3.54
N ASP A 230 22.73 -8.96 -4.54
CA ASP A 230 23.06 -8.73 -5.95
C ASP A 230 22.83 -7.25 -6.32
N LEU A 231 21.73 -6.64 -5.85
CA LEU A 231 21.43 -5.22 -6.06
C LEU A 231 22.46 -4.28 -5.42
N GLU A 232 22.91 -4.59 -4.21
CA GLU A 232 23.95 -3.84 -3.49
C GLU A 232 25.29 -3.84 -4.27
N THR A 233 25.58 -4.94 -4.97
CA THR A 233 26.86 -5.15 -5.67
C THR A 233 26.78 -4.98 -7.19
N ALA A 234 25.59 -4.71 -7.73
CA ALA A 234 25.36 -4.52 -9.16
C ALA A 234 26.26 -3.43 -9.73
N ARG A 235 26.76 -3.67 -10.94
CA ARG A 235 27.70 -2.80 -11.65
C ARG A 235 27.08 -1.43 -11.92
N SER A 236 25.82 -1.41 -12.33
CA SER A 236 25.10 -0.17 -12.68
C SER A 236 24.61 0.58 -11.44
N ALA A 237 24.57 -0.08 -10.27
CA ALA A 237 24.02 0.51 -9.05
C ALA A 237 24.88 1.68 -8.53
N ARG A 238 24.24 2.81 -8.30
CA ARG A 238 24.72 3.96 -7.53
C ARG A 238 23.73 4.29 -6.42
N PHE A 239 22.54 4.80 -6.74
CA PHE A 239 21.47 5.02 -5.76
C PHE A 239 20.93 3.69 -5.22
N TYR A 240 20.68 2.73 -6.11
CA TYR A 240 20.13 1.42 -5.75
C TYR A 240 21.09 0.55 -4.95
N ARG A 241 22.38 0.91 -4.84
CA ARG A 241 23.29 0.27 -3.89
C ARG A 241 22.81 0.45 -2.45
N ALA A 242 22.32 1.66 -2.11
CA ALA A 242 21.77 1.93 -0.78
C ALA A 242 20.46 1.17 -0.56
N VAL A 243 19.62 1.05 -1.60
CA VAL A 243 18.38 0.25 -1.57
C VAL A 243 18.70 -1.23 -1.37
N GLY A 244 19.70 -1.78 -2.07
CA GLY A 244 20.22 -3.13 -1.89
C GLY A 244 20.66 -3.40 -0.46
N ALA A 245 21.50 -2.52 0.09
CA ALA A 245 21.98 -2.66 1.48
C ALA A 245 20.84 -2.60 2.51
N LEU A 246 19.90 -1.66 2.34
CA LEU A 246 18.74 -1.52 3.23
C LEU A 246 17.84 -2.76 3.17
N GLY A 247 17.47 -3.19 1.96
CA GLY A 247 16.60 -4.35 1.76
C GLY A 247 17.23 -5.64 2.26
N ARG A 248 18.53 -5.87 2.02
CA ARG A 248 19.22 -7.07 2.52
C ARG A 248 19.17 -7.15 4.04
N LEU A 249 19.52 -6.05 4.72
CA LEU A 249 19.48 -5.98 6.19
C LEU A 249 18.05 -6.17 6.72
N PHE A 250 17.06 -5.59 6.06
CA PHE A 250 15.67 -5.73 6.46
C PHE A 250 15.17 -7.18 6.32
N MET A 251 15.51 -7.87 5.22
CA MET A 251 15.16 -9.28 5.04
C MET A 251 15.80 -10.19 6.10
N GLU A 252 17.02 -9.89 6.54
CA GLU A 252 17.70 -10.57 7.64
C GLU A 252 16.94 -10.39 8.97
N ILE A 253 16.60 -9.14 9.31
CA ILE A 253 15.83 -8.82 10.52
C ILE A 253 14.46 -9.51 10.52
N GLU A 254 13.73 -9.46 9.40
CA GLU A 254 12.42 -10.13 9.27
C GLU A 254 12.55 -11.65 9.43
N ALA A 255 13.59 -12.25 8.83
CA ALA A 255 13.83 -13.69 8.95
C ALA A 255 14.12 -14.13 10.40
N GLU A 256 14.86 -13.31 11.16
CA GLU A 256 15.10 -13.54 12.59
C GLU A 256 13.84 -13.33 13.42
N ALA A 257 13.10 -12.25 13.19
CA ALA A 257 11.87 -11.94 13.91
C ALA A 257 10.84 -13.07 13.78
N PHE A 258 10.54 -13.51 12.56
CA PHE A 258 9.60 -14.61 12.33
C PHE A 258 10.07 -15.97 12.88
N ALA A 259 11.38 -16.16 13.06
CA ALA A 259 11.91 -17.37 13.69
C ALA A 259 11.72 -17.38 15.22
N LEU A 260 11.58 -16.20 15.85
CA LEU A 260 11.39 -16.02 17.29
C LEU A 260 9.92 -16.08 17.74
N GLU A 261 8.96 -15.84 16.84
CA GLU A 261 7.51 -15.91 17.09
C GLU A 261 6.95 -17.34 17.28
N ASN A 262 7.66 -18.21 18.01
CA ASN A 262 7.22 -19.60 18.26
C ASN A 262 6.17 -19.72 19.36
#